data_AF-A0A3N5E9K9-F1
#
_entry.id   AF-A0A3N5E9K9-F1
#
_cell.length_a   1.000
_cell.length_b   1.000
_cell.length_c   1.000
_cell.angle_alpha   90.00
_cell.angle_beta   90.00
_cell.angle_gamma   90.00
#
_symmetry.space_group_name_H-M   'P 1'
#
loop_
_entity.id
_entity.type
_entity.pdbx_description
1 polymer ?
#
loop_
_entity_poly.entity_id
_entity_poly.type
_entity_poly.pdbx_seq_one_letter_code
_entity_poly.pdbx_strand_id
1 'polypeptide(L)'
;MSASRSHFGPGSRHPVNVRFIDQAPFGARVADRATAFIGSWRFVLIQTVIVLIWIVGNIYLVFHFDPYPFILLNLAFSTQAAYAAPLILLASNRQALRDRATLEHAAGKADIEEQQNDQLLRGNTEILRRIEGLEQQILRLESRILAGLPPRGEAGA
;
A
#
# COMPACT_ATOMS: atom_id res chain seq x y z
N MET A 1 -25.92 -23.28 -1.56
CA MET A 1 -25.03 -22.61 -2.53
C MET A 1 -25.61 -21.24 -2.85
N SER A 2 -25.12 -20.18 -2.20
CA SER A 2 -25.43 -18.81 -2.60
C SER A 2 -24.16 -17.99 -2.44
N ALA A 3 -23.62 -17.56 -3.58
CA ALA A 3 -22.38 -16.81 -3.69
C ALA A 3 -22.63 -15.35 -3.32
N SER A 4 -22.01 -14.88 -2.23
CA SER A 4 -21.96 -13.46 -1.90
C SER A 4 -20.97 -12.78 -2.85
N ARG A 5 -21.49 -12.16 -3.91
CA ARG A 5 -20.73 -11.29 -4.81
C ARG A 5 -20.49 -9.96 -4.09
N SER A 6 -19.28 -9.72 -3.60
CA SER A 6 -18.86 -8.41 -3.12
C SER A 6 -18.63 -7.47 -4.31
N HIS A 7 -19.42 -6.41 -4.32
CA HIS A 7 -19.43 -5.33 -5.29
C HIS A 7 -18.19 -4.45 -5.06
N PHE A 8 -17.15 -4.58 -5.89
CA PHE A 8 -16.04 -3.62 -5.90
C PHE A 8 -16.48 -2.35 -6.65
N GLY A 9 -16.79 -1.28 -5.90
CA GLY A 9 -17.04 0.06 -6.45
C GLY A 9 -15.74 0.77 -6.86
N PRO A 10 -15.78 1.73 -7.80
CA PRO A 10 -14.59 2.41 -8.30
C PRO A 10 -14.08 3.43 -7.27
N GLY A 11 -12.84 3.26 -6.81
CA GLY A 11 -12.12 4.29 -6.06
C GLY A 11 -12.02 4.06 -4.54
N SER A 12 -11.61 2.86 -4.11
CA SER A 12 -11.27 2.58 -2.71
C SER A 12 -10.04 3.38 -2.26
N ARG A 13 -10.23 4.64 -1.87
CA ARG A 13 -9.22 5.39 -1.11
C ARG A 13 -9.02 4.66 0.21
N HIS A 14 -7.82 4.15 0.45
CA HIS A 14 -7.50 3.40 1.66
C HIS A 14 -7.82 4.25 2.91
N PRO A 15 -8.48 3.70 3.95
CA PRO A 15 -8.98 4.47 5.10
C PRO A 15 -7.88 5.25 5.85
N VAL A 16 -6.64 4.78 5.74
CA VAL A 16 -5.43 5.44 6.26
C VAL A 16 -5.20 6.81 5.61
N ASN A 17 -5.45 6.91 4.30
CA ASN A 17 -5.16 8.11 3.53
C ASN A 17 -6.18 9.24 3.80
N VAL A 18 -7.35 8.90 4.36
CA VAL A 18 -8.44 9.84 4.62
C VAL A 18 -8.15 10.71 5.85
N ARG A 19 -7.52 10.13 6.89
CA ARG A 19 -7.17 10.87 8.12
C ARG A 19 -6.11 11.97 7.90
N PHE A 20 -5.22 11.81 6.91
CA PHE A 20 -4.23 12.83 6.56
C PHE A 20 -4.77 13.99 5.70
N ILE A 21 -6.01 13.88 5.19
CA ILE A 21 -6.64 14.91 4.35
C ILE A 21 -7.47 15.87 5.21
N ASP A 22 -8.08 15.40 6.30
CA ASP A 22 -8.99 16.19 7.13
C ASP A 22 -8.30 17.16 8.10
N GLN A 23 -7.01 16.98 8.41
CA GLN A 23 -6.21 17.90 9.24
C GLN A 23 -5.14 18.66 8.45
N ALA A 24 -5.31 18.81 7.15
CA ALA A 24 -4.33 19.44 6.29
C ALA A 24 -4.50 20.98 6.33
N PRO A 25 -3.62 21.75 7.01
CA PRO A 25 -3.65 23.23 6.95
C PRO A 25 -3.55 23.70 5.50
N PHE A 26 -3.98 24.93 5.18
CA PHE A 26 -4.07 25.42 3.79
C PHE A 26 -2.81 25.15 2.93
N GLY A 27 -1.61 25.24 3.53
CA GLY A 27 -0.34 24.93 2.87
C GLY A 27 -0.17 23.48 2.42
N ALA A 28 -0.84 22.54 3.06
CA ALA A 28 -0.81 21.13 2.74
C ALA A 28 -1.49 20.81 1.39
N ARG A 29 -2.58 21.50 1.06
CA ARG A 29 -3.25 21.38 -0.26
C ARG A 29 -2.42 22.02 -1.38
N VAL A 30 -1.68 23.09 -1.06
CA VAL A 30 -0.78 23.75 -1.99
C VAL A 30 0.44 22.88 -2.27
N ALA A 31 1.04 22.28 -1.24
CA ALA A 31 2.15 21.34 -1.38
C ALA A 31 1.76 20.10 -2.20
N ASP A 32 0.60 19.48 -1.93
CA ASP A 32 0.14 18.31 -2.69
C ASP A 32 -0.05 18.64 -4.19
N ARG A 33 -0.53 19.84 -4.52
CA ARG A 33 -0.60 20.31 -5.92
C ARG A 33 0.78 20.64 -6.50
N ALA A 34 1.67 21.26 -5.73
CA ALA A 34 3.02 21.61 -6.16
C ALA A 34 3.84 20.34 -6.47
N THR A 35 3.76 19.31 -5.63
CA THR A 35 4.43 18.02 -5.87
C THR A 35 3.88 17.34 -7.13
N ALA A 36 2.56 17.34 -7.32
CA ALA A 36 1.94 16.80 -8.53
C ALA A 36 2.31 17.59 -9.80
N PHE A 37 2.56 18.90 -9.67
CA PHE A 37 2.93 19.78 -10.77
C PHE A 37 4.41 19.64 -11.15
N ILE A 38 5.31 19.63 -10.17
CA ILE A 38 6.77 19.49 -10.35
C ILE A 38 7.13 18.10 -10.93
N GLY A 39 6.38 17.05 -10.57
CA GLY A 39 6.60 15.69 -11.09
C GLY A 39 6.04 15.40 -12.48
N SER A 40 5.43 16.39 -13.15
CA SER A 40 4.76 16.19 -14.44
C SER A 40 5.65 16.60 -15.61
N TRP A 41 5.69 15.79 -16.68
CA TRP A 41 6.37 16.15 -17.95
C TRP A 41 5.91 17.52 -18.46
N ARG A 42 4.63 17.86 -18.27
CA ARG A 42 4.06 19.14 -18.72
C ARG A 42 4.78 20.36 -18.14
N PHE A 43 5.29 20.29 -16.91
CA PHE A 43 6.03 21.39 -16.29
C PHE A 43 7.32 21.70 -17.03
N VAL A 44 8.10 20.66 -17.36
CA VAL A 44 9.36 20.79 -18.10
C VAL A 44 9.12 21.46 -19.46
N LEU A 45 8.07 21.05 -20.18
CA LEU A 45 7.75 21.61 -21.49
C LEU A 45 7.35 23.09 -21.41
N ILE A 46 6.54 23.48 -20.42
CA ILE A 46 6.17 24.89 -20.18
C ILE A 46 7.41 25.71 -19.83
N GLN A 47 8.27 25.22 -18.94
CA GLN A 47 9.51 25.90 -18.55
C GLN A 47 10.43 26.13 -19.77
N THR A 48 10.62 25.12 -20.62
CA THR A 48 11.43 25.23 -21.84
C THR A 48 10.86 26.27 -22.80
N VAL A 49 9.54 26.31 -22.99
CA VAL A 49 8.88 27.30 -23.86
C VAL A 49 9.06 28.72 -23.31
N ILE A 50 8.92 28.93 -22.00
CA ILE A 50 9.12 30.25 -21.37
C ILE A 50 10.56 30.74 -21.60
N VAL A 51 11.55 29.87 -21.39
CA VAL A 51 12.96 30.19 -21.64
C VAL A 51 13.20 30.55 -23.10
N LEU A 52 12.62 29.77 -24.03
CA LEU A 52 12.75 30.01 -25.46
C LEU A 52 12.14 31.36 -25.86
N ILE A 53 10.95 31.68 -25.35
CA ILE A 53 10.28 32.97 -25.57
C ILE A 53 11.12 34.11 -25.00
N TRP A 54 11.72 33.94 -23.82
CA TRP A 54 12.58 34.95 -23.21
C TRP A 54 13.82 35.23 -24.07
N ILE A 55 14.51 34.17 -24.52
CA ILE A 55 15.69 34.29 -25.39
C ILE A 55 15.31 34.97 -26.72
N VAL A 56 14.25 34.50 -27.38
CA VAL A 56 13.78 35.07 -28.65
C VAL A 56 13.35 36.53 -28.45
N GLY A 57 12.54 36.83 -27.44
CA GLY A 57 12.11 38.20 -27.14
C GLY A 57 13.29 39.15 -26.87
N ASN A 58 14.33 38.68 -26.17
CA ASN A 58 15.51 39.48 -25.88
C ASN A 58 16.36 39.77 -27.13
N ILE A 59 16.48 38.80 -28.05
CA ILE A 59 17.21 38.97 -29.31
C ILE A 59 16.47 39.91 -30.28
N TYR A 60 15.14 39.88 -30.29
CA TYR A 60 14.32 40.69 -31.22
C TYR A 60 14.03 42.12 -30.70
N LEU A 61 14.09 42.38 -29.39
CA LEU A 61 13.98 43.74 -28.86
C LEU A 61 15.32 44.49 -28.99
N VAL A 62 15.31 45.65 -29.66
CA VAL A 62 16.48 46.55 -29.83
C VAL A 62 17.08 47.00 -28.49
N PHE A 63 16.25 47.04 -27.44
CA PHE A 63 16.69 47.22 -26.05
C PHE A 63 17.11 45.86 -25.49
N HIS A 64 18.40 45.56 -25.56
CA HIS A 64 19.02 44.37 -24.99
C HIS A 64 18.82 44.35 -23.47
N PHE A 65 17.67 43.86 -23.02
CA PHE A 65 17.26 43.87 -21.61
C PHE A 65 18.09 42.88 -20.77
N ASP A 66 18.72 41.90 -21.43
CA ASP A 66 19.61 40.91 -20.81
C ASP A 66 20.67 40.43 -21.84
N PRO A 67 21.73 41.24 -22.10
CA PRO A 67 22.80 40.89 -23.03
C PRO A 67 23.53 39.60 -22.62
N TYR A 68 24.15 38.91 -23.57
CA TYR A 68 24.98 37.72 -23.28
C TYR A 68 26.04 38.06 -22.21
N PRO A 69 26.11 37.36 -21.06
CA PRO A 69 25.58 36.03 -20.74
C PRO A 69 24.36 36.06 -19.79
N PHE A 70 23.19 36.46 -20.28
CA PHE A 70 21.85 36.36 -19.63
C PHE A 70 21.86 36.34 -18.08
N ILE A 71 22.33 37.41 -17.44
CA ILE A 71 22.58 37.46 -16.00
C ILE A 71 21.27 37.36 -15.21
N LEU A 72 20.19 37.94 -15.74
CA LEU A 72 18.88 37.95 -15.06
C LEU A 72 18.22 36.58 -15.13
N LEU A 73 18.30 35.92 -16.29
CA LEU A 73 17.82 34.55 -16.44
C LEU A 73 18.59 33.60 -15.51
N ASN A 74 19.91 33.74 -15.45
CA ASN A 74 20.75 32.94 -14.56
C ASN A 74 20.37 33.16 -13.09
N LEU A 75 20.24 34.42 -12.65
CA LEU A 75 19.83 34.77 -11.29
C LEU A 75 18.44 34.22 -10.93
N ALA A 76 17.49 34.27 -11.86
CA ALA A 76 16.15 33.72 -11.68
C ALA A 76 16.20 32.20 -11.48
N PHE A 77 16.96 31.47 -12.30
CA PHE A 77 17.14 30.03 -12.16
C PHE A 77 17.87 29.66 -10.86
N SER A 78 18.91 30.39 -10.48
CA SER A 78 19.62 30.18 -9.20
C SER A 78 18.67 30.33 -8.01
N THR A 79 17.82 31.37 -8.04
CA THR A 79 16.82 31.62 -6.99
C THR A 79 15.72 30.54 -7.00
N GLN A 80 15.27 30.13 -8.19
CA GLN A 80 14.29 29.05 -8.35
C GLN A 80 14.82 27.74 -7.76
N ALA A 81 16.09 27.38 -8.02
CA ALA A 81 16.73 26.20 -7.43
C ALA A 81 16.87 26.32 -5.90
N ALA A 82 17.25 27.49 -5.40
CA ALA A 82 17.39 27.75 -3.97
C ALA A 82 16.06 27.58 -3.21
N TYR A 83 14.93 27.98 -3.81
CA TYR A 83 13.61 27.81 -3.21
C TYR A 83 13.00 26.42 -3.43
N ALA A 84 13.40 25.73 -4.51
CA ALA A 84 12.95 24.36 -4.78
C ALA A 84 13.44 23.37 -3.72
N ALA A 85 14.70 23.46 -3.28
CA ALA A 85 15.27 22.55 -2.29
C ALA A 85 14.47 22.42 -0.97
N PRO A 86 14.12 23.51 -0.26
CA PRO A 86 13.33 23.41 0.97
C PRO A 86 11.88 23.00 0.71
N LEU A 87 11.28 23.38 -0.41
CA LEU A 87 9.94 22.92 -0.79
C LEU A 87 9.90 21.41 -1.04
N ILE A 88 10.90 20.88 -1.75
CA ILE A 88 11.04 19.45 -2.00
C ILE A 88 11.27 18.71 -0.69
N LEU A 89 12.09 19.26 0.22
CA LEU A 89 12.32 18.67 1.55
C LEU A 89 11.04 18.62 2.39
N LEU A 90 10.22 19.68 2.35
CA LEU A 90 8.94 19.69 3.07
C LEU A 90 7.95 18.69 2.46
N ALA A 91 7.91 18.60 1.13
CA ALA A 91 7.08 17.64 0.41
C ALA A 91 7.50 16.19 0.70
N SER A 92 8.80 15.89 0.70
CA SER A 92 9.33 14.55 0.96
C SER A 92 9.16 14.14 2.41
N ASN A 93 9.36 15.05 3.37
CA ASN A 93 9.09 14.78 4.80
C ASN A 93 7.63 14.38 5.02
N ARG A 94 6.69 15.08 4.37
CA ARG A 94 5.26 14.76 4.46
C ARG A 94 4.88 13.47 3.74
N GLN A 95 5.50 13.17 2.60
CA GLN A 95 5.34 11.86 1.94
C GLN A 95 5.82 10.73 2.85
N ALA A 96 6.98 10.89 3.51
CA ALA A 96 7.52 9.89 4.43
C ALA A 96 6.61 9.64 5.64
N LEU A 97 5.93 10.66 6.17
CA LEU A 97 4.93 10.49 7.24
C LEU A 97 3.73 9.66 6.78
N ARG A 98 3.20 9.92 5.57
CA ARG A 98 2.11 9.12 4.99
C ARG A 98 2.54 7.68 4.74
N ASP A 99 3.76 7.48 4.25
CA ASP A 99 4.32 6.17 3.96
C ASP A 99 4.47 5.34 5.25
N ARG A 100 5.06 5.92 6.30
CA ARG A 100 5.17 5.29 7.62
C ARG A 100 3.82 4.83 8.18
N ALA A 101 2.80 5.70 8.14
CA ALA A 101 1.47 5.32 8.61
C ALA A 101 0.85 4.19 7.77
N THR A 102 1.10 4.18 6.46
CA THR A 102 0.64 3.10 5.59
C THR A 102 1.32 1.78 5.94
N LEU A 103 2.63 1.81 6.22
CA LEU A 103 3.40 0.65 6.66
C LEU A 103 2.95 0.12 8.02
N GLU A 104 2.72 0.99 9.01
CA GLU A 104 2.21 0.60 10.33
C GLU A 104 0.85 -0.11 10.23
N HIS A 105 -0.06 0.42 9.40
CA HIS A 105 -1.34 -0.23 9.16
C HIS A 105 -1.22 -1.55 8.40
N ALA A 106 -0.26 -1.67 7.48
CA ALA A 106 0.01 -2.92 6.78
C ALA A 106 0.58 -3.99 7.74
N ALA A 107 1.50 -3.59 8.64
CA ALA A 107 2.05 -4.48 9.66
C ALA A 107 0.96 -5.01 10.61
N GLY A 108 0.10 -4.13 11.13
CA GLY A 108 -0.99 -4.57 12.01
C GLY A 108 -2.02 -5.48 11.31
N LYS A 109 -2.23 -5.33 10.00
CA LYS A 109 -3.06 -6.26 9.22
C LYS A 109 -2.37 -7.62 9.05
N ALA A 110 -1.06 -7.62 8.77
CA ALA A 110 -0.28 -8.84 8.64
C ALA A 110 -0.31 -9.68 9.93
N ASP A 111 -0.19 -9.05 11.10
CA ASP A 111 -0.29 -9.74 12.40
C ASP A 111 -1.65 -10.42 12.59
N ILE A 112 -2.75 -9.76 12.19
CA ILE A 112 -4.09 -10.32 12.28
C ILE A 112 -4.25 -11.49 11.29
N GLU A 113 -3.74 -11.35 10.06
CA GLU A 113 -3.77 -12.41 9.06
C GLU A 113 -2.96 -13.63 9.51
N GLU A 114 -1.80 -13.43 10.13
CA GLU A 114 -0.98 -14.48 10.71
C GLU A 114 -1.73 -15.22 11.84
N GLN A 115 -2.35 -14.48 12.75
CA GLN A 115 -3.18 -15.07 13.81
C GLN A 115 -4.36 -15.87 13.26
N GLN A 116 -5.01 -15.38 12.20
CA GLN A 116 -6.09 -16.12 11.53
C GLN A 116 -5.57 -17.41 10.91
N ASN A 117 -4.42 -17.37 10.24
CA ASN A 117 -3.80 -18.55 9.65
C ASN A 117 -3.46 -19.60 10.71
N ASP A 118 -2.88 -19.17 11.84
CA ASP A 118 -2.59 -20.03 12.99
C ASP A 118 -3.86 -20.70 13.56
N GLN A 119 -4.96 -19.96 13.64
CA GLN A 119 -6.24 -20.51 14.08
C GLN A 119 -6.75 -21.60 13.12
N LEU A 120 -6.63 -21.39 11.82
CA LEU A 120 -7.01 -22.38 10.80
C LEU A 120 -6.15 -23.64 10.90
N LEU A 121 -4.83 -23.49 11.09
CA LEU A 121 -3.91 -24.61 11.26
C LEU A 121 -4.23 -25.43 12.53
N ARG A 122 -4.53 -24.76 13.64
CA ARG A 122 -4.97 -25.41 14.89
C ARG A 122 -6.29 -26.15 14.69
N GLY A 123 -7.25 -25.54 14.00
CA GLY A 123 -8.52 -26.16 13.65
C GLY A 123 -8.32 -27.45 12.84
N ASN A 124 -7.46 -27.41 11.81
CA ASN A 124 -7.13 -28.59 11.01
C ASN A 124 -6.48 -29.70 11.85
N THR A 125 -5.55 -29.34 12.73
CA THR A 125 -4.88 -30.30 13.62
C THR A 125 -5.86 -30.99 14.57
N GLU A 126 -6.81 -30.23 15.12
CA GLU A 126 -7.84 -30.75 16.02
C GLU A 126 -8.79 -31.70 15.29
N ILE A 127 -9.17 -31.38 14.04
CA ILE A 127 -9.98 -32.28 13.21
C ILE A 127 -9.25 -33.61 13.00
N LEU A 128 -7.95 -33.58 12.67
CA LEU A 128 -7.15 -34.79 12.47
C LEU A 128 -7.11 -35.65 13.75
N ARG A 129 -6.88 -35.04 14.91
CA ARG A 129 -6.90 -35.76 16.20
C ARG A 129 -8.25 -36.39 16.51
N ARG A 130 -9.35 -35.72 16.17
CA ARG A 130 -10.70 -36.28 16.34
C ARG A 130 -10.91 -37.50 15.46
N ILE A 131 -10.43 -37.47 14.23
CA ILE A 131 -10.49 -38.62 13.31
C ILE A 131 -9.69 -39.79 13.88
N GLU A 132 -8.43 -39.57 14.29
CA GLU A 132 -7.61 -40.61 14.94
C GLU A 132 -8.30 -41.19 16.19
N GLY A 133 -8.92 -40.33 17.01
CA GLY A 133 -9.68 -40.75 18.18
C GLY A 133 -10.89 -41.61 17.85
N LEU A 134 -11.60 -41.32 16.75
CA LEU A 134 -12.71 -42.13 16.26
C LEU A 134 -12.22 -43.50 15.78
N GLU A 135 -11.09 -43.56 15.06
CA GLU A 135 -10.50 -44.83 14.62
C GLU A 135 -10.15 -45.74 15.80
N GLN A 136 -9.55 -45.20 16.87
CA GLN A 136 -9.24 -45.98 18.07
C GLN A 136 -10.50 -46.49 18.79
N GLN A 137 -11.59 -45.72 18.77
CA GLN A 137 -12.85 -46.16 19.35
C GLN A 137 -13.45 -47.34 18.57
N ILE A 138 -13.41 -47.27 17.24
CA ILE A 138 -13.86 -48.36 16.37
C ILE A 138 -13.06 -49.64 16.68
N LEU A 139 -11.72 -49.56 16.70
CA LEU A 139 -10.85 -50.69 17.02
C LEU A 139 -11.09 -51.27 18.43
N ARG A 140 -11.37 -50.41 19.42
CA ARG A 140 -11.75 -50.86 20.77
C ARG A 140 -13.10 -51.58 20.79
N LEU A 141 -14.09 -51.09 20.03
CA LEU A 141 -15.39 -51.75 19.93
C LEU A 141 -15.25 -53.11 19.27
N GLU A 142 -14.48 -53.21 18.19
CA GLU A 142 -14.19 -54.48 17.51
C GLU A 142 -13.54 -55.50 18.46
N SER A 143 -12.50 -55.11 19.19
CA SER A 143 -11.83 -56.01 20.14
C SER A 143 -12.76 -56.46 21.27
N ARG A 144 -13.64 -55.59 21.78
CA ARG A 144 -14.67 -55.97 22.77
C ARG A 144 -15.70 -56.95 22.21
N ILE A 145 -16.16 -56.73 20.99
CA ILE A 145 -17.12 -57.63 20.33
C ILE A 145 -16.49 -59.01 20.09
N LEU A 146 -15.24 -59.04 19.59
CA LEU A 146 -14.50 -60.29 19.37
C LEU A 146 -14.22 -61.05 20.67
N ALA A 147 -13.88 -60.34 21.75
CA ALA A 147 -13.64 -60.95 23.06
C ALA A 147 -14.92 -61.46 23.75
N GLY A 148 -16.07 -60.83 23.47
CA GLY A 148 -17.37 -61.25 23.98
C GLY A 148 -18.05 -62.36 23.18
N LEU A 149 -17.51 -62.72 22.00
CA LEU A 149 -18.05 -63.81 21.19
C LEU A 149 -17.54 -65.16 21.75
N PRO A 150 -18.41 -66.08 22.21
CA PRO A 150 -17.97 -67.38 22.67
C PRO A 150 -17.24 -68.12 21.53
N PRO A 151 -16.17 -68.89 21.83
CA PRO A 151 -15.43 -69.59 20.79
C PRO A 151 -16.39 -70.46 20.00
N ARG A 152 -16.48 -70.23 18.68
CA ARG A 152 -17.20 -71.12 17.74
C ARG A 152 -16.46 -72.45 17.71
N GLY A 153 -16.69 -73.28 18.72
CA GLY A 153 -16.00 -74.55 18.92
C GLY A 153 -16.75 -75.56 19.80
N GLU A 154 -17.86 -75.20 20.46
CA GLU A 154 -18.58 -76.15 21.34
C GLU A 154 -20.08 -76.34 21.02
N ALA A 155 -20.57 -75.81 19.89
CA ALA A 155 -21.94 -76.05 19.41
C ALA A 155 -21.92 -76.87 18.10
N GLY A 156 -21.45 -78.12 18.16
CA GLY A 156 -21.54 -79.04 17.03
C GLY A 156 -20.65 -80.27 17.13
N ALA A 157 -21.25 -81.35 17.63
CA ALA A 157 -20.90 -82.78 17.48
C ALA A 157 -19.74 -83.35 18.32
#